data_AF-M9LZS1-F1
#
_entry.id   AF-M9LZS1-F1
#
_cell.length_a   1.000
_cell.length_b   1.000
_cell.length_c   1.000
_cell.angle_alpha   90.00
_cell.angle_beta   90.00
_cell.angle_gamma   90.00
#
_symmetry.space_group_name_H-M   'P 1'
#
loop_
_entity.id
_entity.type
_entity.pdbx_description
1 polymer ?
#
loop_
_entity_poly.entity_id
_entity_poly.type
_entity_poly.pdbx_seq_one_letter_code
_entity_poly.pdbx_strand_id
1 'polypeptide(L)'
;MQSEKDLWPASATFRFMHASSPSGRFLGRRDSASADRKLETFNTIAYDLVVNHRSNPGLPRRHWAVVHRPSPVVVPRHIGIPSPRTRTQSLPPIVVGSSALSSSSSTTISLHPCPSPAKMLSLTVPRLALRAAAPSRQFAAAAGVGAVRYASTKTLKDAVAEIIPAKQEQLKKLKAEHGESKLGEIQLQHLLGGMRGLKVMLWEGSVLDSETGITFHGKSIPDSQKVLPTAADLGLNGNEIREYLLSRTCTVPESMLWLLLTGNVPSKEEVKGLSAELAAKGALPAHVEKIIDSFPKTLHPMTQFAAAVAALNHDSKFAAAYAKGIKKTEYWAPVLEDSIDLIAKLPAVAARIYYNVFGRGDGKQAIDSGLDLIGNYSKMIGYGDNQGMTDYLRLYIAIHGDHEGGNVSAHTAHLVGSALSDPYLSYSAALLGLAGPLHGLANQEVLGWALAMQEAVGENASDEQIKEYLWSTLKSGRVVPGYGHAVLRQPDPRFTALSKFCDTRPELRDSPIVQLVQKVSQVAPGVLKEHGKTKNPFPNVDAASGCVLYQYGLTEFTYYTVIFGISRAIGALPQLVADRYLGMPIERPKSMSMDSLEAFLKK
;
A
#
# COMPACT_ATOMS: atom_id res chain seq x y z
N MET A 1 32.15 -14.58 49.20
CA MET A 1 32.38 -13.33 49.96
C MET A 1 33.07 -12.36 49.01
N GLN A 2 32.32 -11.49 48.31
CA GLN A 2 32.01 -10.07 48.64
C GLN A 2 33.29 -9.20 48.65
N SER A 3 33.39 -8.02 48.00
CA SER A 3 32.41 -7.11 47.39
C SER A 3 33.08 -5.96 46.59
N GLU A 4 32.43 -5.53 45.51
CA GLU A 4 32.23 -4.18 44.89
C GLU A 4 33.20 -2.98 45.07
N LYS A 5 33.51 -2.28 43.95
CA LYS A 5 33.02 -0.92 43.57
C LYS A 5 33.67 -0.37 42.26
N ASP A 6 32.83 0.03 41.27
CA ASP A 6 32.74 1.33 40.52
C ASP A 6 34.02 2.07 40.00
N LEU A 7 34.14 2.79 38.85
CA LEU A 7 33.25 3.58 37.96
C LEU A 7 34.02 4.08 36.67
N TRP A 8 33.33 4.17 35.51
CA TRP A 8 33.42 5.05 34.27
C TRP A 8 34.74 5.36 33.50
N PRO A 9 34.70 5.52 32.15
CA PRO A 9 34.87 6.88 31.58
C PRO A 9 34.08 7.24 30.27
N ALA A 10 33.94 8.57 30.12
CA ALA A 10 33.86 9.43 28.92
C ALA A 10 32.59 9.53 28.04
N SER A 11 32.01 10.73 28.12
CA SER A 11 30.99 11.40 27.30
C SER A 11 31.48 11.88 25.93
N ALA A 12 30.59 11.92 24.92
CA ALA A 12 30.75 12.76 23.73
C ALA A 12 29.47 13.58 23.48
N THR A 13 29.55 14.88 23.76
CA THR A 13 28.49 15.87 23.57
C THR A 13 28.72 16.62 22.26
N PHE A 14 27.71 16.68 21.39
CA PHE A 14 27.72 17.52 20.18
C PHE A 14 27.78 19.01 20.55
N ARG A 15 28.78 19.74 20.03
CA ARG A 15 28.80 21.21 20.02
C ARG A 15 28.54 21.72 18.59
N PHE A 16 27.52 22.56 18.45
CA PHE A 16 27.35 23.44 17.30
C PHE A 16 28.46 24.50 17.31
N MET A 17 29.21 24.62 16.21
CA MET A 17 30.14 25.73 15.97
C MET A 17 29.37 26.90 15.33
N HIS A 18 29.15 27.96 16.10
CA HIS A 18 28.91 29.30 15.56
C HIS A 18 30.23 30.07 15.58
N ALA A 19 30.64 30.56 14.41
CA ALA A 19 31.76 31.48 14.28
C ALA A 19 31.35 32.87 14.79
N SER A 20 32.21 33.50 15.58
CA SER A 20 32.16 34.92 15.95
C SER A 20 33.58 35.48 15.91
N SER A 21 33.74 36.70 15.38
CA SER A 21 34.93 37.52 15.58
C SER A 21 34.50 38.96 15.94
N PRO A 22 35.28 39.73 16.71
CA PRO A 22 34.74 40.72 17.66
C PRO A 22 35.09 42.19 17.35
N SER A 23 34.28 43.10 17.88
CA SER A 23 34.56 44.47 18.38
C SER A 23 33.20 45.11 18.64
N GLY A 24 32.88 45.92 19.65
CA GLY A 24 33.58 46.84 20.53
C GLY A 24 32.46 47.66 21.20
N ARG A 25 32.58 48.01 22.48
CA ARG A 25 31.55 48.72 23.28
C ARG A 25 31.37 50.17 22.84
N PHE A 26 30.17 50.75 23.00
CA PHE A 26 29.94 52.02 23.73
C PHE A 26 28.43 52.29 23.98
N LEU A 27 28.15 53.01 25.08
CA LEU A 27 26.85 53.40 25.65
C LEU A 27 26.11 54.49 24.84
N GLY A 28 24.78 54.58 24.97
CA GLY A 28 24.08 55.87 24.86
C GLY A 28 22.61 55.86 24.39
N ARG A 29 21.72 56.29 25.29
CA ARG A 29 20.32 56.76 25.22
C ARG A 29 19.72 57.29 23.87
N ARG A 30 18.39 57.09 23.77
CA ARG A 30 17.28 57.96 23.27
C ARG A 30 17.46 58.69 21.93
N ASP A 31 16.58 58.42 20.96
CA ASP A 31 15.35 59.19 20.69
C ASP A 31 14.69 58.78 19.35
N SER A 32 13.40 59.09 19.28
CA SER A 32 12.42 58.98 18.19
C SER A 32 12.82 59.60 16.85
N ALA A 33 12.37 59.01 15.74
CA ALA A 33 11.38 59.59 14.79
C ALA A 33 11.51 59.06 13.34
N SER A 34 10.33 58.98 12.69
CA SER A 34 10.04 58.97 11.24
C SER A 34 10.46 57.74 10.42
N ALA A 35 9.52 56.90 9.98
CA ALA A 35 8.61 57.07 8.83
C ALA A 35 9.29 56.76 7.48
N ASP A 36 8.95 55.64 6.84
CA ASP A 36 7.95 55.61 5.75
C ASP A 36 7.92 54.22 5.07
N ARG A 37 6.68 53.78 4.80
CA ARG A 37 6.14 52.88 3.77
C ARG A 37 7.09 51.92 3.03
N LYS A 38 6.70 50.64 2.97
CA LYS A 38 5.81 50.08 1.92
C LYS A 38 5.56 48.59 2.16
N LEU A 39 4.28 48.23 2.23
CA LEU A 39 3.78 46.88 1.96
C LEU A 39 3.94 46.60 0.46
N GLU A 40 4.42 45.41 0.10
CA GLU A 40 3.92 44.68 -1.07
C GLU A 40 4.40 43.21 -1.10
N THR A 41 3.41 42.32 -1.16
CA THR A 41 3.35 41.04 -1.89
C THR A 41 4.44 39.97 -1.69
N PHE A 42 4.05 38.92 -0.97
CA PHE A 42 4.56 37.56 -1.14
C PHE A 42 4.15 37.03 -2.53
N ASN A 43 5.13 36.67 -3.35
CA ASN A 43 4.93 35.87 -4.55
C ASN A 43 5.67 34.54 -4.41
N THR A 44 4.93 33.49 -4.69
CA THR A 44 5.27 32.07 -4.71
C THR A 44 6.43 31.81 -5.70
N ILE A 45 7.48 31.12 -5.25
CA ILE A 45 8.53 30.61 -6.15
C ILE A 45 8.29 29.11 -6.38
N ALA A 46 7.97 28.79 -7.63
CA ALA A 46 7.98 27.45 -8.19
C ALA A 46 9.43 26.97 -8.38
N TYR A 47 9.65 25.67 -8.16
CA TYR A 47 10.89 24.98 -8.47
C TYR A 47 10.94 24.64 -9.96
N ASP A 48 11.77 25.37 -10.72
CA ASP A 48 12.26 24.93 -12.03
C ASP A 48 13.72 24.50 -11.90
N LEU A 49 13.98 23.23 -12.19
CA LEU A 49 15.31 22.64 -12.25
C LEU A 49 15.74 22.60 -13.73
N VAL A 50 16.42 23.67 -14.16
CA VAL A 50 17.06 23.74 -15.49
C VAL A 50 18.48 23.18 -15.40
N VAL A 51 18.72 22.13 -16.18
CA VAL A 51 20.01 21.51 -16.47
C VAL A 51 20.93 22.54 -17.14
N ASN A 52 22.12 22.77 -16.56
CA ASN A 52 23.11 23.71 -17.07
C ASN A 52 24.31 22.94 -17.64
N HIS A 53 24.37 22.79 -18.97
CA HIS A 53 25.59 22.39 -19.67
C HIS A 53 26.24 23.64 -20.29
N ARG A 54 27.47 23.95 -19.88
CA ARG A 54 28.36 24.86 -20.61
C ARG A 54 29.53 24.10 -21.24
N SER A 55 29.56 24.23 -22.54
CA SER A 55 30.55 23.97 -23.59
C SER A 55 32.02 24.32 -23.28
N ASN A 56 32.93 23.51 -23.84
CA ASN A 56 34.32 23.84 -24.13
C ASN A 56 34.61 23.51 -25.63
N PRO A 57 35.25 24.36 -26.45
CA PRO A 57 35.39 24.14 -27.89
C PRO A 57 36.80 23.68 -28.32
N GLY A 58 36.90 22.79 -29.31
CA GLY A 58 38.18 22.51 -30.01
C GLY A 58 38.22 21.24 -30.88
N LEU A 59 37.82 21.38 -32.17
CA LEU A 59 38.32 20.74 -33.44
C LEU A 59 38.62 19.21 -33.54
N PRO A 60 38.66 18.62 -34.76
CA PRO A 60 37.78 18.75 -35.93
C PRO A 60 37.22 17.38 -36.42
N ARG A 61 36.13 17.46 -37.17
CA ARG A 61 35.43 16.33 -37.83
C ARG A 61 36.27 15.68 -38.94
N ARG A 62 36.29 14.35 -38.99
CA ARG A 62 36.56 13.57 -40.21
C ARG A 62 35.31 12.81 -40.64
N HIS A 63 35.03 12.91 -41.93
CA HIS A 63 33.95 12.26 -42.66
C HIS A 63 34.12 10.75 -42.68
N TRP A 64 33.03 10.00 -42.48
CA TRP A 64 32.74 8.79 -43.24
C TRP A 64 31.22 8.69 -43.44
N ALA A 65 30.81 8.70 -44.69
CA ALA A 65 29.46 8.45 -45.13
C ALA A 65 29.25 6.93 -45.23
N VAL A 66 28.15 6.41 -44.69
CA VAL A 66 27.55 5.15 -45.16
C VAL A 66 26.04 5.38 -45.26
N VAL A 67 25.55 5.15 -46.47
CA VAL A 67 24.17 5.26 -46.94
C VAL A 67 23.48 3.93 -46.72
N HIS A 68 22.29 3.91 -46.11
CA HIS A 68 21.20 3.02 -46.55
C HIS A 68 19.84 3.64 -46.21
N ARG A 69 19.04 3.87 -47.26
CA ARG A 69 17.64 4.29 -47.20
C ARG A 69 16.70 3.08 -47.05
N PRO A 70 15.49 3.28 -46.49
CA PRO A 70 14.49 2.24 -46.27
C PRO A 70 13.59 2.04 -47.51
N SER A 71 12.95 0.87 -47.63
CA SER A 71 11.84 0.62 -48.56
C SER A 71 10.49 0.54 -47.82
N PRO A 72 9.39 1.03 -48.41
CA PRO A 72 8.08 1.16 -47.75
C PRO A 72 7.13 -0.01 -48.05
N VAL A 73 6.20 -0.27 -47.13
CA VAL A 73 5.08 -1.20 -47.33
C VAL A 73 3.80 -0.43 -47.70
N VAL A 74 3.11 -0.98 -48.69
CA VAL A 74 1.94 -0.46 -49.42
C VAL A 74 0.63 -0.74 -48.66
N VAL A 75 -0.30 0.22 -48.71
CA VAL A 75 -1.71 0.10 -48.29
C VAL A 75 -2.60 0.12 -49.55
N PRO A 76 -3.67 -0.69 -49.66
CA PRO A 76 -4.67 -0.53 -50.71
C PRO A 76 -5.82 0.42 -50.30
N ARG A 77 -6.27 1.23 -51.27
CA ARG A 77 -7.44 2.12 -51.21
C ARG A 77 -8.72 1.46 -51.76
N HIS A 78 -9.86 1.90 -51.23
CA HIS A 78 -11.17 2.27 -51.84
C HIS A 78 -12.26 2.00 -50.78
N ILE A 79 -13.27 2.85 -50.49
CA ILE A 79 -14.33 3.47 -51.31
C ILE A 79 -15.00 4.65 -50.53
N GLY A 80 -15.36 5.74 -51.23
CA GLY A 80 -16.67 6.43 -51.15
C GLY A 80 -17.16 7.23 -49.91
N ILE A 81 -17.14 8.56 -50.08
CA ILE A 81 -17.88 9.71 -49.45
C ILE A 81 -19.42 9.48 -49.35
N PRO A 82 -20.26 10.10 -48.44
CA PRO A 82 -20.28 11.53 -48.10
C PRO A 82 -20.48 12.02 -46.64
N SER A 83 -20.08 13.28 -46.48
CA SER A 83 -20.24 14.24 -45.36
C SER A 83 -21.70 14.52 -44.94
N PRO A 84 -21.89 15.02 -43.70
CA PRO A 84 -22.67 16.26 -43.57
C PRO A 84 -22.03 17.35 -42.67
N ARG A 85 -21.91 18.53 -43.29
CA ARG A 85 -22.22 19.89 -42.80
C ARG A 85 -22.08 20.20 -41.30
N THR A 86 -21.13 21.08 -41.04
CA THR A 86 -21.04 21.98 -39.88
C THR A 86 -22.27 22.89 -39.77
N ARG A 87 -22.81 23.02 -38.55
CA ARG A 87 -23.74 24.08 -38.17
C ARG A 87 -23.23 24.72 -36.87
N THR A 88 -22.66 25.90 -37.00
CA THR A 88 -22.35 26.83 -35.91
C THR A 88 -23.66 27.39 -35.36
N GLN A 89 -23.88 27.28 -34.05
CA GLN A 89 -24.87 28.08 -33.33
C GLN A 89 -24.18 28.84 -32.21
N SER A 90 -24.30 30.16 -32.31
CA SER A 90 -23.91 31.20 -31.37
C SER A 90 -24.79 31.17 -30.12
N LEU A 91 -24.18 31.21 -28.93
CA LEU A 91 -24.84 31.50 -27.65
C LEU A 91 -24.55 32.95 -27.22
N PRO A 92 -25.52 33.67 -26.63
CA PRO A 92 -25.34 35.07 -26.21
C PRO A 92 -24.69 35.20 -24.81
N PRO A 93 -24.13 36.37 -24.47
CA PRO A 93 -23.32 36.54 -23.27
C PRO A 93 -24.16 36.74 -22.00
N ILE A 94 -23.70 36.14 -20.89
CA ILE A 94 -24.25 36.35 -19.55
C ILE A 94 -23.59 37.57 -18.92
N VAL A 95 -24.43 38.48 -18.43
CA VAL A 95 -24.10 39.75 -17.77
C VAL A 95 -23.62 39.50 -16.33
N VAL A 96 -22.54 40.18 -15.96
CA VAL A 96 -21.97 40.26 -14.61
C VAL A 96 -22.78 41.26 -13.78
N GLY A 97 -23.27 40.82 -12.61
CA GLY A 97 -23.92 41.67 -11.61
C GLY A 97 -23.20 41.58 -10.28
N SER A 98 -22.51 42.67 -9.91
CA SER A 98 -21.93 42.91 -8.59
C SER A 98 -22.98 43.41 -7.60
N SER A 99 -22.98 42.90 -6.37
CA SER A 99 -23.39 43.68 -5.18
C SER A 99 -22.85 43.04 -3.90
N ALA A 100 -22.09 43.83 -3.15
CA ALA A 100 -21.61 43.57 -1.80
C ALA A 100 -22.60 44.09 -0.72
N LEU A 101 -22.23 43.88 0.55
CA LEU A 101 -22.84 44.32 1.83
C LEU A 101 -23.88 43.33 2.41
N SER A 102 -24.01 43.11 3.72
CA SER A 102 -23.20 43.35 4.92
C SER A 102 -23.93 42.70 6.11
N SER A 103 -23.18 42.34 7.15
CA SER A 103 -23.54 42.45 8.58
C SER A 103 -24.72 41.66 9.19
N SER A 104 -24.34 40.72 10.05
CA SER A 104 -24.68 40.56 11.50
C SER A 104 -26.12 40.34 12.01
N SER A 105 -26.12 39.57 13.12
CA SER A 105 -27.04 39.54 14.28
C SER A 105 -28.31 38.68 14.24
N SER A 106 -28.19 37.53 14.92
CA SER A 106 -29.01 37.03 16.05
C SER A 106 -30.28 37.80 16.40
N THR A 107 -31.41 37.08 16.56
CA THR A 107 -32.52 37.26 17.56
C THR A 107 -33.61 36.24 17.21
N THR A 108 -33.74 35.14 17.96
CA THR A 108 -34.69 34.89 19.06
C THR A 108 -36.02 34.27 18.61
N ILE A 109 -36.27 33.11 19.20
CA ILE A 109 -37.46 32.26 19.15
C ILE A 109 -38.66 33.01 19.77
N SER A 110 -39.83 32.90 19.14
CA SER A 110 -41.10 33.12 19.84
C SER A 110 -42.15 32.11 19.41
N LEU A 111 -42.86 31.59 20.41
CA LEU A 111 -43.80 30.48 20.40
C LEU A 111 -45.26 30.98 20.26
N HIS A 112 -46.11 30.04 19.82
CA HIS A 112 -47.57 29.92 19.99
C HIS A 112 -48.50 30.48 18.87
N PRO A 113 -49.73 29.94 18.72
CA PRO A 113 -50.24 28.60 19.06
C PRO A 113 -51.08 27.91 17.95
N CYS A 114 -51.32 26.62 18.19
CA CYS A 114 -52.27 25.70 17.54
C CYS A 114 -53.74 26.21 17.54
N PRO A 115 -54.56 25.74 16.59
CA PRO A 115 -55.92 25.33 16.91
C PRO A 115 -56.21 23.87 16.54
N SER A 116 -56.93 23.21 17.43
CA SER A 116 -57.34 21.79 17.43
C SER A 116 -58.72 21.59 16.72
N PRO A 117 -59.40 20.42 16.78
CA PRO A 117 -59.54 19.53 15.64
C PRO A 117 -61.01 19.26 15.24
N ALA A 118 -61.31 18.97 13.97
CA ALA A 118 -62.61 18.39 13.62
C ALA A 118 -62.61 17.69 12.25
N LYS A 119 -62.65 16.35 12.26
CA LYS A 119 -63.75 15.50 11.74
C LYS A 119 -63.23 14.11 11.40
N MET A 120 -63.52 13.20 12.33
CA MET A 120 -63.51 11.75 12.17
C MET A 120 -64.61 11.37 11.18
N LEU A 121 -64.26 10.65 10.10
CA LEU A 121 -65.22 9.89 9.31
C LEU A 121 -64.87 8.41 9.45
N SER A 122 -65.75 7.74 10.19
CA SER A 122 -65.86 6.30 10.34
C SER A 122 -66.38 5.68 9.04
N LEU A 123 -65.71 4.62 8.56
CA LEU A 123 -66.32 3.66 7.64
C LEU A 123 -65.91 2.26 8.08
N THR A 124 -66.89 1.55 8.64
CA THR A 124 -66.86 0.15 9.04
C THR A 124 -66.89 -0.78 7.82
N VAL A 125 -66.13 -1.85 7.92
CA VAL A 125 -66.01 -2.97 6.97
C VAL A 125 -67.15 -3.98 7.17
N PRO A 126 -67.73 -4.58 6.12
CA PRO A 126 -68.34 -5.90 6.19
C PRO A 126 -67.40 -6.99 5.64
N ARG A 127 -67.14 -8.00 6.46
CA ARG A 127 -66.56 -9.30 6.08
C ARG A 127 -67.67 -10.19 5.48
N LEU A 128 -67.51 -10.67 4.25
CA LEU A 128 -67.52 -12.11 3.89
C LEU A 128 -67.44 -12.30 2.36
N ALA A 129 -66.40 -13.01 1.90
CA ALA A 129 -66.48 -14.17 1.00
C ALA A 129 -65.16 -14.35 0.23
N LEU A 130 -64.40 -15.36 0.68
CA LEU A 130 -63.26 -15.98 0.01
C LEU A 130 -63.66 -16.46 -1.40
N ARG A 131 -62.88 -16.12 -2.44
CA ARG A 131 -62.39 -17.07 -3.46
C ARG A 131 -61.41 -16.42 -4.44
N ALA A 132 -60.18 -16.91 -4.39
CA ALA A 132 -59.21 -17.15 -5.47
C ALA A 132 -59.17 -16.16 -6.67
N ALA A 133 -58.17 -15.29 -6.66
CA ALA A 133 -57.50 -14.84 -7.88
C ALA A 133 -56.02 -14.58 -7.54
N ALA A 134 -55.16 -15.53 -7.93
CA ALA A 134 -53.71 -15.42 -7.78
C ALA A 134 -53.14 -14.46 -8.85
N PRO A 135 -52.27 -13.50 -8.50
CA PRO A 135 -51.47 -12.82 -9.51
C PRO A 135 -50.30 -13.73 -9.90
N SER A 136 -50.20 -13.99 -11.21
CA SER A 136 -49.10 -14.70 -11.86
C SER A 136 -47.74 -14.10 -11.46
N ARG A 137 -46.97 -14.85 -10.68
CA ARG A 137 -45.54 -14.59 -10.47
C ARG A 137 -44.83 -14.80 -11.80
N GLN A 138 -44.50 -13.72 -12.49
CA GLN A 138 -43.44 -13.75 -13.48
C GLN A 138 -42.13 -14.02 -12.74
N PHE A 139 -41.61 -15.24 -12.86
CA PHE A 139 -40.23 -15.54 -12.52
C PHE A 139 -39.34 -14.76 -13.48
N ALA A 140 -38.76 -13.65 -13.02
CA ALA A 140 -37.56 -13.14 -13.64
C ALA A 140 -36.49 -14.22 -13.44
N ALA A 141 -36.15 -14.91 -14.53
CA ALA A 141 -34.99 -15.77 -14.61
C ALA A 141 -33.74 -14.88 -14.47
N ALA A 142 -33.32 -14.64 -13.23
CA ALA A 142 -31.97 -14.18 -12.96
C ALA A 142 -31.04 -15.28 -13.46
N ALA A 143 -30.29 -14.98 -14.52
CA ALA A 143 -29.22 -15.83 -15.01
C ALA A 143 -28.23 -16.04 -13.86
N GLY A 144 -28.33 -17.18 -13.20
CA GLY A 144 -27.40 -17.60 -12.17
C GLY A 144 -26.05 -17.85 -12.82
N VAL A 145 -25.08 -16.99 -12.51
CA VAL A 145 -23.67 -17.40 -12.57
C VAL A 145 -23.53 -18.46 -11.48
N GLY A 146 -23.55 -19.73 -11.90
CA GLY A 146 -23.45 -20.87 -10.99
C GLY A 146 -22.11 -20.84 -10.29
N ALA A 147 -22.11 -20.42 -9.01
CA ALA A 147 -21.01 -20.75 -8.12
C ALA A 147 -20.96 -22.28 -8.00
N VAL A 148 -19.93 -22.90 -8.57
CA VAL A 148 -19.63 -24.31 -8.34
C VAL A 148 -19.33 -24.44 -6.85
N ARG A 149 -20.32 -24.86 -6.06
CA ARG A 149 -20.08 -25.26 -4.67
C ARG A 149 -19.29 -26.56 -4.73
N TYR A 150 -18.00 -26.50 -4.39
CA TYR A 150 -17.27 -27.68 -3.95
C TYR A 150 -17.99 -28.17 -2.69
N ALA A 151 -18.86 -29.17 -2.84
CA ALA A 151 -19.91 -29.51 -1.88
C ALA A 151 -19.43 -30.06 -0.51
N SER A 152 -18.15 -29.89 -0.18
CA SER A 152 -17.52 -30.42 1.05
C SER A 152 -16.44 -29.52 1.65
N THR A 153 -16.14 -28.33 1.10
CA THR A 153 -15.06 -27.48 1.64
C THR A 153 -15.57 -26.31 2.46
N LYS A 154 -14.89 -26.06 3.58
CA LYS A 154 -15.20 -24.99 4.53
C LYS A 154 -14.98 -23.63 3.86
N THR A 155 -15.88 -22.67 4.07
CA THR A 155 -15.66 -21.30 3.56
C THR A 155 -14.65 -20.57 4.44
N LEU A 156 -13.98 -19.54 3.91
CA LEU A 156 -13.06 -18.71 4.70
C LEU A 156 -13.77 -18.06 5.90
N LYS A 157 -15.04 -17.68 5.73
CA LYS A 157 -15.87 -17.14 6.82
C LYS A 157 -16.11 -18.14 7.94
N ASP A 158 -16.39 -19.40 7.59
CA ASP A 158 -16.56 -20.47 8.59
C ASP A 158 -15.23 -20.73 9.32
N ALA A 159 -14.11 -20.76 8.59
CA ALA A 159 -12.78 -20.95 9.17
C ALA A 159 -12.39 -19.81 10.13
N VAL A 160 -12.75 -18.56 9.81
CA VAL A 160 -12.58 -17.41 10.72
C VAL A 160 -13.50 -17.56 11.93
N ALA A 161 -14.77 -17.92 11.75
CA ALA A 161 -15.72 -18.08 12.84
C ALA A 161 -15.24 -19.10 13.89
N GLU A 162 -14.60 -20.19 13.45
CA GLU A 162 -14.09 -21.24 14.33
C GLU A 162 -12.96 -20.79 15.27
N ILE A 163 -12.09 -19.88 14.83
CA ILE A 163 -10.94 -19.44 15.64
C ILE A 163 -11.28 -18.33 16.64
N ILE A 164 -12.42 -17.64 16.44
CA ILE A 164 -12.82 -16.49 17.26
C ILE A 164 -12.96 -16.83 18.75
N PRO A 165 -13.70 -17.90 19.16
CA PRO A 165 -13.88 -18.18 20.58
C PRO A 165 -12.56 -18.43 21.32
N ALA A 166 -11.63 -19.18 20.68
CA ALA A 166 -10.32 -19.47 21.25
C ALA A 166 -9.48 -18.20 21.41
N LYS A 167 -9.47 -17.32 20.40
CA LYS A 167 -8.75 -16.03 20.46
C LYS A 167 -9.33 -15.07 21.49
N GLN A 168 -10.65 -15.02 21.62
CA GLN A 168 -11.31 -14.21 22.65
C GLN A 168 -10.98 -14.70 24.06
N GLU A 169 -10.99 -16.02 24.29
CA GLU A 169 -10.59 -16.59 25.58
C GLU A 169 -9.10 -16.36 25.86
N GLN A 170 -8.23 -16.46 24.84
CA GLN A 170 -6.82 -16.10 24.97
C GLN A 170 -6.63 -14.65 25.42
N LEU A 171 -7.31 -13.68 24.79
CA LEU A 171 -7.24 -12.28 25.16
C LEU A 171 -7.79 -12.03 26.58
N LYS A 172 -8.88 -12.70 26.95
CA LYS A 172 -9.47 -12.62 28.28
C LYS A 172 -8.51 -13.16 29.35
N LYS A 173 -7.90 -14.31 29.12
CA LYS A 173 -6.89 -14.91 29.98
C LYS A 173 -5.69 -13.97 30.14
N LEU A 174 -5.15 -13.45 29.04
CA LEU A 174 -4.02 -12.52 29.06
C LEU A 174 -4.33 -11.26 29.89
N LYS A 175 -5.53 -10.69 29.76
CA LYS A 175 -5.97 -9.55 30.57
C LYS A 175 -6.13 -9.89 32.04
N ALA A 176 -6.68 -11.06 32.35
CA ALA A 176 -6.91 -11.49 33.73
C ALA A 176 -5.61 -11.80 34.47
N GLU A 177 -4.64 -12.45 33.81
CA GLU A 177 -3.38 -12.88 34.42
C GLU A 177 -2.31 -11.78 34.37
N HIS A 178 -2.30 -10.97 33.31
CA HIS A 178 -1.17 -10.07 32.99
C HIS A 178 -1.58 -8.63 32.67
N GLY A 179 -2.83 -8.21 32.93
CA GLY A 179 -3.33 -6.88 32.58
C GLY A 179 -2.52 -5.69 33.13
N GLU A 180 -1.84 -5.87 34.26
CA GLU A 180 -0.98 -4.86 34.90
C GLU A 180 0.53 -5.10 34.69
N SER A 181 0.91 -6.12 33.90
CA SER A 181 2.31 -6.44 33.63
C SER A 181 2.98 -5.35 32.78
N LYS A 182 4.21 -4.96 33.16
CA LYS A 182 4.98 -3.94 32.43
C LYS A 182 5.57 -4.53 31.15
N LEU A 183 5.35 -3.88 30.01
CA LEU A 183 5.91 -4.29 28.70
C LEU A 183 7.20 -3.54 28.31
N GLY A 184 7.55 -2.49 29.05
CA GLY A 184 8.72 -1.65 28.84
C GLY A 184 8.57 -0.30 29.54
N GLU A 185 9.62 0.52 29.47
CA GLU A 185 9.60 1.89 30.00
C GLU A 185 9.37 2.92 28.88
N ILE A 186 8.62 3.98 29.18
CA ILE A 186 8.43 5.10 28.27
C ILE A 186 9.41 6.22 28.67
N GLN A 187 10.29 6.58 27.75
CA GLN A 187 11.31 7.61 27.92
C GLN A 187 11.03 8.78 26.98
N LEU A 188 11.57 9.96 27.29
CA LEU A 188 11.44 11.17 26.46
C LEU A 188 11.80 10.91 24.97
N GLN A 189 12.87 10.15 24.74
CA GLN A 189 13.32 9.79 23.40
C GLN A 189 12.28 8.99 22.59
N HIS A 190 11.41 8.23 23.25
CA HIS A 190 10.34 7.49 22.56
C HIS A 190 9.25 8.44 22.06
N LEU A 191 8.88 9.45 22.87
CA LEU A 191 7.91 10.47 22.46
C LEU A 191 8.46 11.31 21.29
N LEU A 192 9.68 11.81 21.41
CA LEU A 192 10.31 12.65 20.37
C LEU A 192 10.72 11.84 19.13
N GLY A 193 11.00 10.55 19.29
CA GLY A 193 11.47 9.65 18.24
C GLY A 193 10.35 8.90 17.50
N GLY A 194 9.09 9.30 17.65
CA GLY A 194 7.96 8.68 16.95
C GLY A 194 7.67 7.25 17.41
N MET A 195 7.63 7.02 18.73
CA MET A 195 7.35 5.72 19.36
C MET A 195 8.37 4.61 19.04
N ARG A 196 9.55 4.97 18.55
CA ARG A 196 10.61 4.00 18.22
C ARG A 196 10.93 3.08 19.40
N GLY A 197 10.79 1.78 19.18
CA GLY A 197 11.10 0.74 20.17
C GLY A 197 9.98 0.46 21.19
N LEU A 198 8.86 1.20 21.15
CA LEU A 198 7.73 0.95 22.04
C LEU A 198 6.86 -0.20 21.56
N LYS A 199 6.41 -1.04 22.51
CA LYS A 199 5.40 -2.08 22.28
C LYS A 199 4.02 -1.53 22.64
N VAL A 200 3.31 -0.98 21.66
CA VAL A 200 2.08 -0.18 21.88
C VAL A 200 0.83 -0.68 21.16
N MET A 201 0.96 -1.71 20.33
CA MET A 201 -0.17 -2.26 19.58
C MET A 201 -0.14 -3.78 19.55
N LEU A 202 -1.33 -4.36 19.45
CA LEU A 202 -1.52 -5.79 19.22
C LEU A 202 -1.67 -6.02 17.71
N TRP A 203 -0.91 -6.96 17.18
CA TRP A 203 -0.98 -7.35 15.77
C TRP A 203 -0.83 -8.87 15.69
N GLU A 204 -1.84 -9.56 15.18
CA GLU A 204 -1.95 -11.02 15.25
C GLU A 204 -1.28 -11.73 14.07
N GLY A 205 -1.40 -11.15 12.86
CA GLY A 205 -1.03 -11.82 11.61
C GLY A 205 0.46 -12.10 11.46
N SER A 206 1.30 -11.18 11.95
CA SER A 206 2.75 -11.28 11.79
C SER A 206 3.55 -10.64 12.92
N VAL A 207 4.74 -11.19 13.17
CA VAL A 207 5.70 -10.72 14.19
C VAL A 207 7.11 -10.82 13.63
N LEU A 208 7.89 -9.75 13.79
CA LEU A 208 9.28 -9.66 13.39
C LEU A 208 10.19 -10.12 14.53
N ASP A 209 10.94 -11.18 14.28
CA ASP A 209 12.04 -11.58 15.15
C ASP A 209 13.37 -11.08 14.55
N SER A 210 14.28 -10.58 15.40
CA SER A 210 15.52 -9.96 14.93
C SER A 210 16.51 -10.95 14.30
N GLU A 211 16.38 -12.23 14.61
CA GLU A 211 17.28 -13.30 14.15
C GLU A 211 16.70 -14.05 12.95
N THR A 212 15.39 -14.34 12.98
CA THR A 212 14.70 -15.20 11.99
C THR A 212 13.90 -14.42 10.96
N GLY A 213 13.66 -13.13 11.19
CA GLY A 213 12.90 -12.28 10.30
C GLY A 213 11.40 -12.28 10.56
N ILE A 214 10.62 -11.86 9.57
CA ILE A 214 9.16 -11.80 9.69
C ILE A 214 8.58 -13.22 9.71
N THR A 215 7.65 -13.45 10.62
CA THR A 215 6.88 -14.69 10.72
C THR A 215 5.39 -14.41 10.57
N PHE A 216 4.66 -15.35 9.99
CA PHE A 216 3.20 -15.30 9.82
C PHE A 216 2.56 -16.37 10.70
N HIS A 217 1.87 -15.96 11.76
CA HIS A 217 1.41 -16.86 12.83
C HIS A 217 2.51 -17.84 13.31
N GLY A 218 3.72 -17.30 13.51
CA GLY A 218 4.89 -18.06 13.96
C GLY A 218 5.60 -18.90 12.88
N LYS A 219 5.13 -18.89 11.63
CA LYS A 219 5.80 -19.56 10.51
C LYS A 219 6.74 -18.60 9.80
N SER A 220 8.01 -18.97 9.66
CA SER A 220 8.96 -18.24 8.80
C SER A 220 8.50 -18.27 7.33
N ILE A 221 9.06 -17.42 6.47
CA ILE A 221 8.79 -17.48 5.02
C ILE A 221 9.16 -18.85 4.43
N PRO A 222 10.35 -19.42 4.70
CA PRO A 222 10.69 -20.77 4.25
C PRO A 222 9.70 -21.83 4.72
N ASP A 223 9.21 -21.75 5.96
CA ASP A 223 8.26 -22.72 6.48
C ASP A 223 6.86 -22.53 5.91
N SER A 224 6.47 -21.30 5.63
CA SER A 224 5.22 -20.97 4.93
C SER A 224 5.23 -21.54 3.51
N GLN A 225 6.32 -21.35 2.76
CA GLN A 225 6.52 -21.94 1.41
C GLN A 225 6.53 -23.47 1.42
N LYS A 226 6.80 -24.11 2.56
CA LYS A 226 6.74 -25.58 2.70
C LYS A 226 5.34 -26.13 2.95
N VAL A 227 4.37 -25.32 3.37
CA VAL A 227 3.06 -25.84 3.79
C VAL A 227 1.91 -25.22 3.04
N LEU A 228 2.05 -23.98 2.58
CA LEU A 228 0.99 -23.28 1.87
C LEU A 228 0.84 -23.83 0.44
N PRO A 229 -0.41 -24.05 -0.03
CA PRO A 229 -0.66 -24.37 -1.43
C PRO A 229 -0.06 -23.31 -2.37
N THR A 230 0.52 -23.80 -3.45
CA THR A 230 1.22 -23.00 -4.48
C THR A 230 0.42 -22.94 -5.78
N ALA A 231 0.82 -22.10 -6.72
CA ALA A 231 0.18 -22.06 -8.04
C ALA A 231 0.20 -23.43 -8.75
N ALA A 232 1.27 -24.22 -8.56
CA ALA A 232 1.39 -25.58 -9.09
C ALA A 232 0.33 -26.52 -8.49
N ASP A 233 0.12 -26.45 -7.17
CA ASP A 233 -0.87 -27.27 -6.47
C ASP A 233 -2.30 -27.01 -6.95
N LEU A 234 -2.56 -25.79 -7.42
CA LEU A 234 -3.85 -25.37 -7.94
C LEU A 234 -4.03 -25.70 -9.43
N GLY A 235 -2.97 -26.11 -10.13
CA GLY A 235 -2.97 -26.34 -11.58
C GLY A 235 -2.92 -25.06 -12.40
N LEU A 236 -2.38 -23.98 -11.83
CA LEU A 236 -2.31 -22.64 -12.45
C LEU A 236 -0.99 -22.37 -13.17
N ASN A 237 -0.09 -23.35 -13.20
CA ASN A 237 1.16 -23.24 -13.93
C ASN A 237 0.95 -23.76 -15.34
N GLY A 238 1.43 -23.02 -16.35
CA GLY A 238 1.55 -23.52 -17.71
C GLY A 238 2.42 -24.79 -17.81
N ASN A 239 2.52 -25.36 -19.01
CA ASN A 239 3.20 -26.64 -19.29
C ASN A 239 4.70 -26.69 -18.92
N GLU A 240 5.31 -25.58 -18.50
CA GLU A 240 6.76 -25.44 -18.30
C GLU A 240 7.26 -25.79 -16.88
N ILE A 241 6.42 -25.73 -15.85
CA ILE A 241 6.89 -25.92 -14.47
C ILE A 241 6.75 -27.38 -14.04
N ARG A 242 7.75 -28.20 -14.41
CA ARG A 242 7.87 -29.59 -13.94
C ARG A 242 8.84 -29.78 -12.78
N GLU A 243 9.61 -28.76 -12.40
CA GLU A 243 10.61 -28.90 -11.34
C GLU A 243 10.03 -28.55 -9.96
N TYR A 244 10.21 -29.47 -9.01
CA TYR A 244 9.69 -29.36 -7.65
C TYR A 244 10.15 -28.07 -6.94
N LEU A 245 11.40 -27.63 -7.13
CA LEU A 245 11.91 -26.40 -6.50
C LEU A 245 11.23 -25.13 -7.04
N LEU A 246 10.97 -25.06 -8.34
CA LEU A 246 10.22 -23.97 -8.99
C LEU A 246 8.76 -23.90 -8.53
N SER A 247 8.14 -25.05 -8.28
CA SER A 247 6.75 -25.09 -7.81
C SER A 247 6.57 -24.49 -6.41
N ARG A 248 7.58 -24.61 -5.54
CA ARG A 248 7.52 -24.23 -4.12
C ARG A 248 7.85 -22.77 -3.84
N THR A 249 8.40 -22.06 -4.80
CA THR A 249 8.70 -20.62 -4.68
C THR A 249 7.50 -19.74 -5.01
N CYS A 250 6.42 -20.27 -5.58
CA CYS A 250 5.24 -19.50 -6.00
C CYS A 250 4.04 -19.74 -5.07
N THR A 251 4.14 -19.27 -3.81
CA THR A 251 2.99 -19.21 -2.90
C THR A 251 1.96 -18.21 -3.44
N VAL A 252 0.70 -18.63 -3.54
CA VAL A 252 -0.38 -17.74 -3.98
C VAL A 252 -0.88 -16.86 -2.82
N PRO A 253 -1.27 -15.60 -3.06
CA PRO A 253 -1.76 -14.70 -2.02
C PRO A 253 -3.00 -15.21 -1.27
N GLU A 254 -3.85 -16.01 -1.90
CA GLU A 254 -5.04 -16.61 -1.30
C GLU A 254 -4.66 -17.55 -0.15
N SER A 255 -3.60 -18.35 -0.32
CA SER A 255 -3.07 -19.21 0.74
C SER A 255 -2.55 -18.39 1.92
N MET A 256 -1.87 -17.27 1.62
CA MET A 256 -1.36 -16.36 2.65
C MET A 256 -2.49 -15.63 3.37
N LEU A 257 -3.51 -15.15 2.64
CA LEU A 257 -4.69 -14.49 3.21
C LEU A 257 -5.42 -15.41 4.19
N TRP A 258 -5.58 -16.69 3.82
CA TRP A 258 -6.16 -17.69 4.72
C TRP A 258 -5.33 -17.87 5.98
N LEU A 259 -4.01 -18.01 5.84
CA LEU A 259 -3.10 -18.13 6.98
C LEU A 259 -3.21 -16.90 7.89
N LEU A 260 -3.19 -15.69 7.33
CA LEU A 260 -3.22 -14.44 8.11
C LEU A 260 -4.55 -14.25 8.85
N LEU A 261 -5.68 -14.65 8.26
CA LEU A 261 -7.00 -14.58 8.89
C LEU A 261 -7.25 -15.65 9.96
N THR A 262 -6.69 -16.85 9.78
CA THR A 262 -7.09 -18.03 10.58
C THR A 262 -5.98 -18.61 11.45
N GLY A 263 -4.71 -18.33 11.14
CA GLY A 263 -3.54 -19.01 11.69
C GLY A 263 -3.37 -20.46 11.20
N ASN A 264 -4.27 -20.96 10.35
CA ASN A 264 -4.28 -22.33 9.85
C ASN A 264 -3.77 -22.39 8.40
N VAL A 265 -3.17 -23.53 8.04
CA VAL A 265 -2.75 -23.81 6.66
C VAL A 265 -3.96 -24.33 5.88
N PRO A 266 -4.37 -23.68 4.78
CA PRO A 266 -5.50 -24.16 3.99
C PRO A 266 -5.15 -25.39 3.15
N SER A 267 -6.17 -26.20 2.86
CA SER A 267 -6.16 -27.22 1.82
C SER A 267 -6.20 -26.60 0.42
N LYS A 268 -5.86 -27.39 -0.60
CA LYS A 268 -5.87 -26.93 -2.00
C LYS A 268 -7.28 -26.52 -2.45
N GLU A 269 -8.28 -27.26 -2.01
CA GLU A 269 -9.68 -27.05 -2.34
C GLU A 269 -10.25 -25.80 -1.67
N GLU A 270 -9.84 -25.49 -0.43
CA GLU A 270 -10.16 -24.21 0.23
C GLU A 270 -9.57 -23.02 -0.53
N VAL A 271 -8.31 -23.13 -0.99
CA VAL A 271 -7.68 -22.07 -1.78
C VAL A 271 -8.36 -21.90 -3.15
N LYS A 272 -8.76 -22.98 -3.82
CA LYS A 272 -9.56 -22.91 -5.07
C LYS A 272 -10.91 -22.24 -4.83
N GLY A 273 -11.58 -22.59 -3.73
CA GLY A 273 -12.83 -21.97 -3.33
C GLY A 273 -12.69 -20.46 -3.10
N LEU A 274 -11.64 -20.06 -2.37
CA LEU A 274 -11.33 -18.65 -2.12
C LEU A 274 -10.98 -17.90 -3.42
N SER A 275 -10.20 -18.51 -4.31
CA SER A 275 -9.86 -17.93 -5.62
C SER A 275 -11.12 -17.66 -6.45
N ALA A 276 -12.05 -18.62 -6.49
CA ALA A 276 -13.33 -18.48 -7.19
C ALA A 276 -14.23 -17.41 -6.55
N GLU A 277 -14.25 -17.32 -5.21
CA GLU A 277 -14.97 -16.27 -4.49
C GLU A 277 -14.43 -14.87 -4.82
N LEU A 278 -13.11 -14.70 -4.80
CA LEU A 278 -12.46 -13.43 -5.14
C LEU A 278 -12.72 -13.04 -6.61
N ALA A 279 -12.63 -13.99 -7.54
CA ALA A 279 -12.98 -13.74 -8.94
C ALA A 279 -14.44 -13.28 -9.09
N ALA A 280 -15.39 -13.94 -8.40
CA ALA A 280 -16.80 -13.56 -8.44
C ALA A 280 -17.09 -12.16 -7.86
N LYS A 281 -16.25 -11.68 -6.93
CA LYS A 281 -16.38 -10.37 -6.27
C LYS A 281 -15.55 -9.25 -6.90
N GLY A 282 -14.70 -9.57 -7.88
CA GLY A 282 -13.68 -8.64 -8.39
C GLY A 282 -14.19 -7.55 -9.33
N ALA A 283 -15.44 -7.66 -9.81
CA ALA A 283 -16.00 -6.67 -10.74
C ALA A 283 -16.16 -5.30 -10.08
N LEU A 284 -15.83 -4.24 -10.82
CA LEU A 284 -15.96 -2.88 -10.33
C LEU A 284 -17.38 -2.34 -10.53
N PRO A 285 -17.93 -1.57 -9.56
CA PRO A 285 -19.14 -0.81 -9.81
C PRO A 285 -18.90 0.28 -10.86
N ALA A 286 -19.88 0.49 -11.75
CA ALA A 286 -19.78 1.46 -12.84
C ALA A 286 -19.50 2.91 -12.39
N HIS A 287 -19.89 3.29 -11.17
CA HIS A 287 -19.58 4.61 -10.64
C HIS A 287 -18.09 4.75 -10.26
N VAL A 288 -17.45 3.69 -9.77
CA VAL A 288 -16.02 3.68 -9.44
C VAL A 288 -15.19 3.73 -10.71
N GLU A 289 -15.58 2.98 -11.74
CA GLU A 289 -14.97 3.08 -13.06
C GLU A 289 -14.95 4.52 -13.59
N LYS A 290 -16.10 5.20 -13.56
CA LYS A 290 -16.20 6.61 -13.98
C LYS A 290 -15.33 7.55 -13.15
N ILE A 291 -15.22 7.32 -11.84
CA ILE A 291 -14.34 8.11 -10.97
C ILE A 291 -12.88 7.93 -11.40
N ILE A 292 -12.43 6.68 -11.59
CA ILE A 292 -11.06 6.37 -12.02
C ILE A 292 -10.77 7.00 -13.39
N ASP A 293 -11.70 6.91 -14.33
CA ASP A 293 -11.55 7.46 -15.69
C ASP A 293 -11.56 9.00 -15.72
N SER A 294 -12.11 9.64 -14.68
CA SER A 294 -12.14 11.10 -14.57
C SER A 294 -10.84 11.71 -14.07
N PHE A 295 -9.93 10.91 -13.50
CA PHE A 295 -8.67 11.42 -12.99
C PHE A 295 -7.77 11.91 -14.14
N PRO A 296 -7.09 13.06 -13.98
CA PRO A 296 -6.08 13.47 -14.95
C PRO A 296 -4.93 12.47 -14.91
N LYS A 297 -4.37 12.12 -16.07
CA LYS A 297 -3.24 11.17 -16.17
C LYS A 297 -2.00 11.59 -15.37
N THR A 298 -1.87 12.88 -15.08
CA THR A 298 -0.79 13.46 -14.28
C THR A 298 -0.97 13.27 -12.77
N LEU A 299 -2.15 12.86 -12.30
CA LEU A 299 -2.37 12.52 -10.89
C LEU A 299 -1.62 11.24 -10.56
N HIS A 300 -0.83 11.26 -9.49
CA HIS A 300 0.01 10.12 -9.11
C HIS A 300 -0.83 8.83 -8.93
N PRO A 301 -0.39 7.66 -9.44
CA PRO A 301 -1.16 6.42 -9.37
C PRO A 301 -1.63 6.05 -7.96
N MET A 302 -0.80 6.23 -6.93
CA MET A 302 -1.20 6.01 -5.53
C MET A 302 -2.35 6.91 -5.05
N THR A 303 -2.41 8.17 -5.51
CA THR A 303 -3.51 9.09 -5.16
C THR A 303 -4.81 8.65 -5.83
N GLN A 304 -4.74 8.25 -7.11
CA GLN A 304 -5.89 7.67 -7.82
C GLN A 304 -6.38 6.40 -7.11
N PHE A 305 -5.44 5.56 -6.68
CA PHE A 305 -5.74 4.29 -6.02
C PHE A 305 -6.44 4.48 -4.68
N ALA A 306 -5.91 5.34 -3.81
CA ALA A 306 -6.55 5.67 -2.53
C ALA A 306 -7.96 6.25 -2.74
N ALA A 307 -8.11 7.21 -3.66
CA ALA A 307 -9.41 7.84 -3.94
C ALA A 307 -10.45 6.84 -4.45
N ALA A 308 -10.05 5.93 -5.35
CA ALA A 308 -10.93 4.88 -5.86
C ALA A 308 -11.32 3.86 -4.77
N VAL A 309 -10.39 3.52 -3.88
CA VAL A 309 -10.66 2.65 -2.72
C VAL A 309 -11.65 3.30 -1.77
N ALA A 310 -11.53 4.60 -1.49
CA ALA A 310 -12.53 5.31 -0.70
C ALA A 310 -13.92 5.30 -1.36
N ALA A 311 -13.98 5.47 -2.70
CA ALA A 311 -15.24 5.46 -3.44
C ALA A 311 -15.97 4.10 -3.38
N LEU A 312 -15.25 2.99 -3.20
CA LEU A 312 -15.86 1.66 -3.02
C LEU A 312 -16.68 1.52 -1.72
N ASN A 313 -16.58 2.46 -0.77
CA ASN A 313 -17.30 2.37 0.50
C ASN A 313 -18.84 2.51 0.37
N HIS A 314 -19.35 2.98 -0.78
CA HIS A 314 -20.78 3.19 -1.02
C HIS A 314 -21.65 1.99 -0.58
N ASP A 315 -21.18 0.77 -0.87
CA ASP A 315 -21.87 -0.49 -0.58
C ASP A 315 -21.29 -1.22 0.64
N SER A 316 -20.62 -0.51 1.56
CA SER A 316 -20.06 -1.11 2.78
C SER A 316 -21.14 -1.78 3.62
N LYS A 317 -20.98 -3.10 3.82
CA LYS A 317 -21.87 -3.91 4.66
C LYS A 317 -21.70 -3.55 6.13
N PHE A 318 -20.49 -3.23 6.57
CA PHE A 318 -20.24 -2.83 7.96
C PHE A 318 -20.90 -1.50 8.27
N ALA A 319 -20.73 -0.47 7.43
CA ALA A 319 -21.37 0.82 7.63
C ALA A 319 -22.90 0.69 7.70
N ALA A 320 -23.48 -0.07 6.77
CA ALA A 320 -24.92 -0.33 6.75
C ALA A 320 -25.42 -1.12 7.98
N ALA A 321 -24.68 -2.12 8.44
CA ALA A 321 -25.03 -2.93 9.61
C ALA A 321 -24.88 -2.13 10.92
N TYR A 322 -23.83 -1.32 11.03
CA TYR A 322 -23.58 -0.44 12.17
C TYR A 322 -24.71 0.57 12.34
N ALA A 323 -25.13 1.22 11.26
CA ALA A 323 -26.26 2.15 11.26
C ALA A 323 -27.59 1.50 11.71
N LYS A 324 -27.74 0.19 11.49
CA LYS A 324 -28.90 -0.60 11.94
C LYS A 324 -28.79 -1.13 13.38
N GLY A 325 -27.68 -0.86 14.07
CA GLY A 325 -27.48 -1.26 15.47
C GLY A 325 -27.08 -2.74 15.64
N ILE A 326 -26.27 -3.29 14.73
CA ILE A 326 -25.68 -4.63 14.90
C ILE A 326 -24.92 -4.73 16.24
N LYS A 327 -24.94 -5.92 16.87
CA LYS A 327 -24.23 -6.16 18.13
C LYS A 327 -22.72 -6.11 17.92
N LYS A 328 -22.00 -5.58 18.92
CA LYS A 328 -20.52 -5.50 18.90
C LYS A 328 -19.85 -6.86 18.64
N THR A 329 -20.40 -7.95 19.18
CA THR A 329 -19.86 -9.32 18.98
C THR A 329 -19.91 -9.78 17.53
N GLU A 330 -20.76 -9.16 16.71
CA GLU A 330 -20.97 -9.52 15.30
C GLU A 330 -20.25 -8.57 14.33
N TYR A 331 -19.53 -7.54 14.81
CA TYR A 331 -18.86 -6.56 13.94
C TYR A 331 -17.87 -7.19 12.96
N TRP A 332 -17.22 -8.29 13.36
CA TRP A 332 -16.21 -8.96 12.56
C TRP A 332 -16.76 -9.50 11.24
N ALA A 333 -18.01 -9.98 11.22
CA ALA A 333 -18.59 -10.63 10.05
C ALA A 333 -18.77 -9.68 8.85
N PRO A 334 -19.46 -8.53 8.97
CA PRO A 334 -19.54 -7.57 7.87
C PRO A 334 -18.20 -6.89 7.57
N VAL A 335 -17.29 -6.75 8.54
CA VAL A 335 -15.92 -6.27 8.28
C VAL A 335 -15.12 -7.28 7.47
N LEU A 336 -15.27 -8.58 7.71
CA LEU A 336 -14.68 -9.63 6.88
C LEU A 336 -15.24 -9.58 5.46
N GLU A 337 -16.56 -9.48 5.30
CA GLU A 337 -17.19 -9.40 3.97
C GLU A 337 -16.72 -8.18 3.18
N ASP A 338 -16.61 -7.01 3.81
CA ASP A 338 -16.07 -5.80 3.18
C ASP A 338 -14.58 -5.93 2.86
N SER A 339 -13.81 -6.61 3.71
CA SER A 339 -12.38 -6.88 3.49
C SER A 339 -12.16 -7.80 2.29
N ILE A 340 -12.92 -8.89 2.18
CA ILE A 340 -12.83 -9.83 1.04
C ILE A 340 -13.29 -9.14 -0.25
N ASP A 341 -14.40 -8.38 -0.20
CA ASP A 341 -14.88 -7.60 -1.34
C ASP A 341 -13.86 -6.57 -1.82
N LEU A 342 -13.14 -5.92 -0.90
CA LEU A 342 -12.09 -4.97 -1.22
C LEU A 342 -10.89 -5.68 -1.87
N ILE A 343 -10.34 -6.73 -1.23
CA ILE A 343 -9.21 -7.51 -1.76
C ILE A 343 -9.49 -7.99 -3.19
N ALA A 344 -10.71 -8.47 -3.45
CA ALA A 344 -11.14 -8.91 -4.77
C ALA A 344 -11.10 -7.79 -5.84
N LYS A 345 -11.41 -6.54 -5.46
CA LYS A 345 -11.52 -5.40 -6.38
C LYS A 345 -10.21 -4.64 -6.57
N LEU A 346 -9.26 -4.73 -5.63
CA LEU A 346 -8.00 -3.98 -5.70
C LEU A 346 -7.22 -4.22 -7.01
N PRO A 347 -7.08 -5.46 -7.54
CA PRO A 347 -6.44 -5.67 -8.83
C PRO A 347 -7.10 -4.94 -10.00
N ALA A 348 -8.43 -4.95 -10.06
CA ALA A 348 -9.18 -4.29 -11.12
C ALA A 348 -9.05 -2.76 -11.03
N VAL A 349 -9.13 -2.18 -9.82
CA VAL A 349 -8.88 -0.74 -9.61
C VAL A 349 -7.47 -0.38 -10.08
N ALA A 350 -6.47 -1.12 -9.63
CA ALA A 350 -5.07 -0.88 -9.96
C ALA A 350 -4.82 -1.01 -11.47
N ALA A 351 -5.33 -2.07 -12.11
CA ALA A 351 -5.15 -2.29 -13.53
C ALA A 351 -5.85 -1.23 -14.40
N ARG A 352 -7.01 -0.71 -13.98
CA ARG A 352 -7.66 0.41 -14.68
C ARG A 352 -6.82 1.68 -14.59
N ILE A 353 -6.23 1.97 -13.43
CA ILE A 353 -5.29 3.09 -13.25
C ILE A 353 -4.07 2.90 -14.15
N TYR A 354 -3.50 1.69 -14.18
CA TYR A 354 -2.36 1.37 -15.04
C TYR A 354 -2.67 1.63 -16.52
N TYR A 355 -3.83 1.18 -16.99
CA TYR A 355 -4.31 1.44 -18.34
C TYR A 355 -4.51 2.94 -18.61
N ASN A 356 -5.18 3.67 -17.72
CA ASN A 356 -5.48 5.09 -17.93
C ASN A 356 -4.21 5.95 -17.98
N VAL A 357 -3.23 5.65 -17.13
CA VAL A 357 -1.99 6.42 -17.01
C VAL A 357 -0.97 6.03 -18.09
N PHE A 358 -0.76 4.73 -18.32
CA PHE A 358 0.33 4.22 -19.15
C PHE A 358 -0.11 3.63 -20.50
N GLY A 359 -1.41 3.44 -20.72
CA GLY A 359 -1.97 2.95 -21.99
C GLY A 359 -1.75 1.46 -22.25
N ARG A 360 -1.34 0.69 -21.23
CA ARG A 360 -1.11 -0.77 -21.32
C ARG A 360 -2.14 -1.53 -20.47
N GLY A 361 -2.52 -2.72 -20.91
CA GLY A 361 -3.53 -3.56 -20.26
C GLY A 361 -4.79 -3.70 -21.09
N ASP A 362 -5.79 -4.38 -20.54
CA ASP A 362 -6.99 -4.75 -21.28
C ASP A 362 -8.02 -3.60 -21.41
N GLY A 363 -7.91 -2.56 -20.57
CA GLY A 363 -8.85 -1.44 -20.47
C GLY A 363 -10.28 -1.83 -20.10
N LYS A 364 -10.52 -3.09 -19.72
CA LYS A 364 -11.84 -3.68 -19.48
C LYS A 364 -11.96 -4.34 -18.11
N GLN A 365 -10.82 -4.62 -17.47
CA GLN A 365 -10.74 -5.35 -16.20
C GLN A 365 -11.52 -6.66 -16.28
N ALA A 366 -11.31 -7.42 -17.37
CA ALA A 366 -12.01 -8.66 -17.62
C ALA A 366 -11.55 -9.72 -16.62
N ILE A 367 -12.52 -10.34 -15.93
CA ILE A 367 -12.25 -11.38 -14.94
C ILE A 367 -12.47 -12.75 -15.56
N ASP A 368 -11.46 -13.60 -15.40
CA ASP A 368 -11.46 -15.00 -15.77
C ASP A 368 -11.62 -15.85 -14.51
N SER A 369 -12.75 -16.55 -14.37
CA SER A 369 -13.03 -17.41 -13.21
C SER A 369 -12.13 -18.65 -13.13
N GLY A 370 -11.36 -18.95 -14.19
CA GLY A 370 -10.37 -20.03 -14.20
C GLY A 370 -9.02 -19.63 -13.61
N LEU A 371 -8.79 -18.35 -13.31
CA LEU A 371 -7.54 -17.82 -12.76
C LEU A 371 -7.68 -17.43 -11.28
N ASP A 372 -6.56 -17.47 -10.57
CA ASP A 372 -6.40 -16.85 -9.26
C ASP A 372 -6.45 -15.31 -9.35
N LEU A 373 -6.47 -14.64 -8.19
CA LEU A 373 -6.49 -13.19 -8.06
C LEU A 373 -5.38 -12.53 -8.88
N ILE A 374 -4.17 -13.13 -8.84
CA ILE A 374 -2.99 -12.54 -9.48
C ILE A 374 -2.87 -12.92 -10.95
N GLY A 375 -3.33 -14.12 -11.34
CA GLY A 375 -3.51 -14.45 -12.76
C GLY A 375 -4.42 -13.43 -13.45
N ASN A 376 -5.55 -13.09 -12.82
CA ASN A 376 -6.44 -12.03 -13.28
C ASN A 376 -5.73 -10.67 -13.33
N TYR A 377 -5.05 -10.27 -12.24
CA TYR A 377 -4.31 -9.02 -12.19
C TYR A 377 -3.31 -8.87 -13.34
N SER A 378 -2.43 -9.88 -13.50
CA SER A 378 -1.39 -9.93 -14.53
C SER A 378 -1.97 -9.78 -15.93
N LYS A 379 -3.09 -10.46 -16.22
CA LYS A 379 -3.81 -10.33 -17.48
C LYS A 379 -4.33 -8.91 -17.69
N MET A 380 -4.96 -8.31 -16.69
CA MET A 380 -5.52 -6.95 -16.79
C MET A 380 -4.45 -5.88 -17.03
N ILE A 381 -3.24 -6.03 -16.48
CA ILE A 381 -2.10 -5.11 -16.73
C ILE A 381 -1.29 -5.47 -17.99
N GLY A 382 -1.69 -6.48 -18.76
CA GLY A 382 -1.06 -6.83 -20.04
C GLY A 382 0.21 -7.67 -19.92
N TYR A 383 0.28 -8.54 -18.91
CA TYR A 383 1.35 -9.53 -18.69
C TYR A 383 0.81 -10.97 -18.57
N GLY A 384 -0.45 -11.22 -18.94
CA GLY A 384 -1.09 -12.53 -18.83
C GLY A 384 -0.37 -13.66 -19.58
N ASP A 385 0.33 -13.34 -20.68
CA ASP A 385 1.14 -14.29 -21.45
C ASP A 385 2.56 -14.48 -20.89
N ASN A 386 2.94 -13.71 -19.86
CA ASN A 386 4.23 -13.82 -19.18
C ASN A 386 4.06 -14.57 -17.86
N GLN A 387 4.28 -15.89 -17.91
CA GLN A 387 4.17 -16.75 -16.73
C GLN A 387 5.17 -16.36 -15.63
N GLY A 388 6.41 -16.01 -16.00
CA GLY A 388 7.44 -15.60 -15.04
C GLY A 388 7.03 -14.36 -14.24
N MET A 389 6.46 -13.36 -14.90
CA MET A 389 5.90 -12.16 -14.27
C MET A 389 4.71 -12.50 -13.37
N THR A 390 3.80 -13.35 -13.83
CA THR A 390 2.62 -13.75 -13.05
C THR A 390 3.02 -14.48 -11.77
N ASP A 391 3.96 -15.42 -11.87
CA ASP A 391 4.49 -16.15 -10.72
C ASP A 391 5.26 -15.24 -9.76
N TYR A 392 5.99 -14.26 -10.30
CA TYR A 392 6.67 -13.25 -9.51
C TYR A 392 5.67 -12.39 -8.74
N LEU A 393 4.59 -11.92 -9.38
CA LEU A 393 3.55 -11.14 -8.71
C LEU A 393 2.86 -11.94 -7.60
N ARG A 394 2.62 -13.24 -7.79
CA ARG A 394 2.07 -14.12 -6.74
C ARG A 394 2.99 -14.15 -5.52
N LEU A 395 4.28 -14.42 -5.73
CA LEU A 395 5.28 -14.43 -4.67
C LEU A 395 5.40 -13.05 -4.00
N TYR A 396 5.55 -11.99 -4.81
CA TYR A 396 5.67 -10.61 -4.35
C TYR A 396 4.51 -10.24 -3.43
N ILE A 397 3.27 -10.48 -3.88
CA ILE A 397 2.07 -10.11 -3.14
C ILE A 397 1.93 -10.95 -1.87
N ALA A 398 2.30 -12.23 -1.89
CA ALA A 398 2.29 -13.09 -0.70
C ALA A 398 3.29 -12.64 0.37
N ILE A 399 4.54 -12.32 0.01
CA ILE A 399 5.60 -12.04 1.00
C ILE A 399 5.66 -10.59 1.47
N HIS A 400 5.11 -9.64 0.70
CA HIS A 400 4.95 -8.25 1.14
C HIS A 400 3.64 -8.04 1.93
N GLY A 401 2.80 -9.08 1.99
CA GLY A 401 1.43 -9.01 2.47
C GLY A 401 1.29 -8.46 3.87
N ASP A 402 2.15 -8.94 4.78
CA ASP A 402 2.20 -8.44 6.16
C ASP A 402 3.63 -8.24 6.71
N HIS A 403 3.80 -7.27 7.63
CA HIS A 403 5.09 -6.93 8.25
C HIS A 403 4.89 -6.12 9.54
N GLU A 404 4.21 -6.74 10.50
CA GLU A 404 3.73 -6.15 11.75
C GLU A 404 2.80 -4.93 11.57
N GLY A 405 2.31 -4.40 12.69
CA GLY A 405 1.42 -3.25 12.71
C GLY A 405 2.10 -1.88 12.73
N GLY A 406 3.38 -1.81 13.10
CA GLY A 406 4.05 -0.52 13.39
C GLY A 406 4.45 0.31 12.16
N ASN A 407 4.37 -0.26 10.95
CA ASN A 407 4.59 0.49 9.73
C ASN A 407 3.42 1.44 9.46
N VAL A 408 3.69 2.59 8.81
CA VAL A 408 2.72 3.69 8.65
C VAL A 408 1.40 3.22 8.02
N SER A 409 1.46 2.37 6.98
CA SER A 409 0.23 1.89 6.33
C SER A 409 -0.61 0.98 7.23
N ALA A 410 0.02 0.01 7.91
CA ALA A 410 -0.68 -0.93 8.78
C ALA A 410 -1.27 -0.20 10.00
N HIS A 411 -0.47 0.66 10.64
CA HIS A 411 -0.92 1.47 11.77
C HIS A 411 -2.05 2.41 11.36
N THR A 412 -1.97 3.06 10.19
CA THR A 412 -3.05 3.96 9.73
C THR A 412 -4.36 3.20 9.51
N ALA A 413 -4.31 2.00 8.89
CA ALA A 413 -5.50 1.15 8.76
C ALA A 413 -6.09 0.85 10.13
N HIS A 414 -5.27 0.37 11.08
CA HIS A 414 -5.68 0.04 12.44
C HIS A 414 -6.26 1.25 13.18
N LEU A 415 -5.59 2.40 13.12
CA LEU A 415 -5.99 3.64 13.77
C LEU A 415 -7.36 4.11 13.29
N VAL A 416 -7.57 4.20 11.98
CA VAL A 416 -8.85 4.63 11.38
C VAL A 416 -9.95 3.59 11.64
N GLY A 417 -9.62 2.30 11.57
CA GLY A 417 -10.52 1.20 11.92
C GLY A 417 -10.89 1.18 13.41
N SER A 418 -10.00 1.62 14.31
CA SER A 418 -10.27 1.69 15.76
C SER A 418 -11.43 2.66 16.09
N ALA A 419 -11.67 3.64 15.22
CA ALA A 419 -12.81 4.56 15.29
C ALA A 419 -14.10 3.98 14.68
N LEU A 420 -14.12 2.69 14.33
CA LEU A 420 -15.22 1.98 13.66
C LEU A 420 -15.52 2.52 12.25
N SER A 421 -14.50 3.00 11.55
CA SER A 421 -14.59 3.19 10.09
C SER A 421 -14.61 1.82 9.39
N ASP A 422 -15.30 1.75 8.24
CA ASP A 422 -15.32 0.54 7.43
C ASP A 422 -13.94 0.21 6.81
N PRO A 423 -13.74 -1.01 6.30
CA PRO A 423 -12.48 -1.43 5.68
C PRO A 423 -12.02 -0.57 4.50
N TYR A 424 -12.94 -0.04 3.69
CA TYR A 424 -12.60 0.77 2.51
C TYR A 424 -11.98 2.09 2.93
N LEU A 425 -12.60 2.80 3.87
CA LEU A 425 -12.08 4.09 4.36
C LEU A 425 -10.76 3.90 5.14
N SER A 426 -10.70 2.87 5.98
CA SER A 426 -9.49 2.54 6.75
C SER A 426 -8.32 2.23 5.82
N TYR A 427 -8.58 1.48 4.75
CA TYR A 427 -7.54 1.08 3.81
C TYR A 427 -7.17 2.18 2.82
N SER A 428 -8.11 3.04 2.41
CA SER A 428 -7.79 4.25 1.66
C SER A 428 -6.81 5.15 2.43
N ALA A 429 -7.04 5.35 3.73
CA ALA A 429 -6.12 6.12 4.58
C ALA A 429 -4.74 5.44 4.66
N ALA A 430 -4.71 4.12 4.77
CA ALA A 430 -3.47 3.35 4.75
C ALA A 430 -2.68 3.51 3.44
N LEU A 431 -3.36 3.56 2.29
CA LEU A 431 -2.73 3.82 0.98
C LEU A 431 -2.12 5.22 0.89
N LEU A 432 -2.75 6.23 1.50
CA LEU A 432 -2.18 7.58 1.60
C LEU A 432 -0.91 7.59 2.48
N GLY A 433 -0.92 6.84 3.59
CA GLY A 433 0.28 6.63 4.40
C GLY A 433 1.38 5.87 3.63
N LEU A 434 1.01 4.88 2.82
CA LEU A 434 1.91 4.11 1.96
C LEU A 434 2.55 4.96 0.86
N ALA A 435 1.83 5.93 0.32
CA ALA A 435 2.36 6.86 -0.70
C ALA A 435 3.46 7.79 -0.17
N GLY A 436 3.67 7.86 1.16
CA GLY A 436 4.72 8.67 1.77
C GLY A 436 6.12 8.21 1.34
N PRO A 437 7.04 9.13 0.98
CA PRO A 437 8.40 8.80 0.55
C PRO A 437 9.20 7.92 1.52
N LEU A 438 8.99 8.10 2.82
CA LEU A 438 9.67 7.31 3.86
C LEU A 438 9.10 5.90 4.07
N HIS A 439 8.11 5.50 3.26
CA HIS A 439 7.46 4.19 3.38
C HIS A 439 7.40 3.44 2.06
N GLY A 440 6.64 3.91 1.07
CA GLY A 440 6.34 3.11 -0.13
C GLY A 440 7.31 3.22 -1.31
N LEU A 441 8.38 4.01 -1.21
CA LEU A 441 9.24 4.36 -2.34
C LEU A 441 10.57 3.56 -2.40
N ALA A 442 10.87 2.74 -1.37
CA ALA A 442 12.15 2.04 -1.28
C ALA A 442 12.47 1.18 -2.52
N ASN A 443 11.50 0.43 -3.03
CA ASN A 443 11.67 -0.42 -4.22
C ASN A 443 12.14 0.37 -5.46
N GLN A 444 11.46 1.48 -5.79
CA GLN A 444 11.81 2.30 -6.96
C GLN A 444 13.12 3.08 -6.77
N GLU A 445 13.44 3.51 -5.55
CA GLU A 445 14.71 4.17 -5.24
C GLU A 445 15.90 3.22 -5.38
N VAL A 446 15.75 1.98 -4.89
CA VAL A 446 16.76 0.92 -5.07
C VAL A 446 16.99 0.66 -6.54
N LEU A 447 15.92 0.44 -7.33
CA LEU A 447 16.05 0.14 -8.75
C LEU A 447 16.72 1.28 -9.51
N GLY A 448 16.29 2.53 -9.28
CA GLY A 448 16.90 3.69 -9.90
C GLY A 448 18.39 3.82 -9.57
N TRP A 449 18.76 3.58 -8.31
CA TRP A 449 20.16 3.56 -7.89
C TRP A 449 20.96 2.41 -8.51
N ALA A 450 20.39 1.21 -8.62
CA ALA A 450 21.03 0.04 -9.22
C ALA A 450 21.24 0.22 -10.74
N LEU A 451 20.29 0.82 -11.45
CA LEU A 451 20.44 1.15 -12.88
C LEU A 451 21.52 2.22 -13.10
N ALA A 452 21.57 3.25 -12.26
CA ALA A 452 22.63 4.26 -12.32
C ALA A 452 24.01 3.66 -12.01
N MET A 453 24.08 2.69 -11.09
CA MET A 453 25.31 1.90 -10.87
C MET A 453 25.67 1.14 -12.14
N GLN A 454 24.75 0.37 -12.72
CA GLN A 454 24.99 -0.41 -13.93
C GLN A 454 25.48 0.47 -15.09
N GLU A 455 24.91 1.66 -15.28
CA GLU A 455 25.36 2.63 -16.27
C GLU A 455 26.81 3.08 -16.02
N ALA A 456 27.19 3.28 -14.75
CA ALA A 456 28.52 3.75 -14.37
C ALA A 456 29.61 2.67 -14.42
N VAL A 457 29.30 1.43 -14.01
CA VAL A 457 30.29 0.34 -13.89
C VAL A 457 30.19 -0.73 -14.98
N GLY A 458 29.13 -0.71 -15.79
CA GLY A 458 28.85 -1.68 -16.84
C GLY A 458 28.08 -2.92 -16.34
N GLU A 459 27.56 -3.69 -17.30
CA GLU A 459 26.76 -4.91 -17.05
C GLU A 459 27.57 -6.04 -16.37
N ASN A 460 28.88 -6.08 -16.61
CA ASN A 460 29.79 -7.11 -16.11
C ASN A 460 30.74 -6.58 -15.02
N ALA A 461 30.22 -5.71 -14.15
CA ALA A 461 31.02 -5.10 -13.09
C ALA A 461 31.70 -6.14 -12.18
N SER A 462 32.98 -5.91 -11.88
CA SER A 462 33.73 -6.66 -10.87
C SER A 462 33.33 -6.24 -9.46
N ASP A 463 33.65 -7.07 -8.46
CA ASP A 463 33.40 -6.79 -7.06
C ASP A 463 34.11 -5.50 -6.61
N GLU A 464 35.30 -5.21 -7.16
CA GLU A 464 36.04 -3.97 -6.91
C GLU A 464 35.30 -2.75 -7.46
N GLN A 465 34.79 -2.80 -8.69
CA GLN A 465 34.03 -1.69 -9.28
C GLN A 465 32.74 -1.42 -8.48
N ILE A 466 32.06 -2.47 -8.04
CA ILE A 466 30.90 -2.36 -7.16
C ILE A 466 31.30 -1.74 -5.81
N LYS A 467 32.40 -2.21 -5.21
CA LYS A 467 32.95 -1.65 -3.96
C LYS A 467 33.28 -0.17 -4.10
N GLU A 468 33.91 0.25 -5.18
CA GLU A 468 34.24 1.64 -5.48
C GLU A 468 32.99 2.51 -5.60
N TYR A 469 31.95 2.04 -6.29
CA TYR A 469 30.69 2.76 -6.42
C TYR A 469 29.91 2.85 -5.10
N LEU A 470 29.94 1.80 -4.28
CA LEU A 470 29.37 1.84 -2.92
C LEU A 470 30.07 2.90 -2.06
N TRP A 471 31.40 2.94 -2.10
CA TRP A 471 32.18 3.96 -1.41
C TRP A 471 31.93 5.37 -1.94
N SER A 472 31.78 5.55 -3.25
CA SER A 472 31.46 6.86 -3.83
C SER A 472 30.09 7.35 -3.36
N THR A 473 29.10 6.45 -3.28
CA THR A 473 27.78 6.72 -2.71
C THR A 473 27.89 7.18 -1.26
N LEU A 474 28.59 6.43 -0.41
CA LEU A 474 28.76 6.78 1.01
C LEU A 474 29.54 8.07 1.23
N LYS A 475 30.62 8.30 0.47
CA LYS A 475 31.45 9.52 0.53
C LYS A 475 30.68 10.76 0.09
N SER A 476 29.66 10.61 -0.76
CA SER A 476 28.76 11.71 -1.14
C SER A 476 27.74 12.09 -0.06
N GLY A 477 27.75 11.43 1.10
CA GLY A 477 26.79 11.64 2.19
C GLY A 477 25.45 10.93 1.98
N ARG A 478 25.33 10.12 0.91
CA ARG A 478 24.14 9.30 0.64
C ARG A 478 24.24 7.95 1.34
N VAL A 479 23.09 7.30 1.52
CA VAL A 479 23.00 5.91 1.99
C VAL A 479 22.94 4.94 0.81
N VAL A 480 23.23 3.66 1.04
CA VAL A 480 23.03 2.60 0.05
C VAL A 480 21.57 2.14 0.15
N PRO A 481 20.70 2.42 -0.84
CA PRO A 481 19.28 2.08 -0.76
C PRO A 481 19.07 0.58 -0.62
N GLY A 482 18.10 0.16 0.20
CA GLY A 482 17.80 -1.26 0.44
C GLY A 482 18.70 -1.96 1.46
N TYR A 483 19.68 -1.26 2.04
CA TYR A 483 20.60 -1.79 3.06
C TYR A 483 20.57 -0.95 4.33
N GLY A 484 20.71 -1.62 5.48
CA GLY A 484 20.75 -0.95 6.79
C GLY A 484 19.43 -1.06 7.53
N HIS A 485 19.19 -2.21 8.16
CA HIS A 485 17.96 -2.45 8.92
C HIS A 485 18.12 -2.06 10.39
N ALA A 486 17.09 -1.47 11.02
CA ALA A 486 17.15 -1.08 12.43
C ALA A 486 17.14 -2.30 13.39
N VAL A 487 16.38 -3.34 13.02
CA VAL A 487 16.12 -4.54 13.85
C VAL A 487 16.85 -5.80 13.37
N LEU A 488 16.62 -6.26 12.13
CA LEU A 488 17.17 -7.49 11.56
C LEU A 488 18.70 -7.55 11.56
N ARG A 489 19.25 -8.68 12.01
CA ARG A 489 20.70 -8.96 12.10
C ARG A 489 21.20 -9.93 11.05
N GLN A 490 20.35 -10.30 10.10
CA GLN A 490 20.59 -11.23 9.00
C GLN A 490 19.90 -10.66 7.75
N PRO A 491 20.21 -11.17 6.53
CA PRO A 491 19.42 -10.86 5.34
C PRO A 491 17.94 -11.12 5.56
N ASP A 492 17.09 -10.21 5.09
CA ASP A 492 15.65 -10.36 5.16
C ASP A 492 15.22 -11.69 4.48
N PRO A 493 14.43 -12.55 5.14
CA PRO A 493 13.97 -13.79 4.52
C PRO A 493 13.14 -13.55 3.25
N ARG A 494 12.51 -12.38 3.09
CA ARG A 494 11.83 -11.97 1.85
C ARG A 494 12.84 -11.73 0.72
N PHE A 495 13.95 -11.05 1.00
CA PHE A 495 15.04 -10.89 0.03
C PHE A 495 15.58 -12.26 -0.40
N THR A 496 15.78 -13.16 0.57
CA THR A 496 16.25 -14.52 0.30
C THR A 496 15.27 -15.31 -0.58
N ALA A 497 13.96 -15.17 -0.33
CA ALA A 497 12.93 -15.80 -1.17
C ALA A 497 12.93 -15.25 -2.61
N LEU A 498 13.10 -13.94 -2.78
CA LEU A 498 13.22 -13.33 -4.11
C LEU A 498 14.49 -13.75 -4.84
N SER A 499 15.64 -13.82 -4.15
CA SER A 499 16.89 -14.29 -4.75
C SER A 499 16.75 -15.73 -5.25
N LYS A 500 16.16 -16.62 -4.44
CA LYS A 500 15.89 -18.00 -4.86
C LYS A 500 14.96 -18.06 -6.07
N PHE A 501 13.94 -17.20 -6.12
CA PHE A 501 13.07 -17.11 -7.29
C PHE A 501 13.86 -16.75 -8.55
N CYS A 502 14.77 -15.77 -8.48
CA CYS A 502 15.67 -15.44 -9.59
C CYS A 502 16.56 -16.62 -9.98
N ASP A 503 17.16 -17.32 -9.00
CA ASP A 503 18.07 -18.45 -9.25
C ASP A 503 17.41 -19.64 -9.94
N THR A 504 16.08 -19.79 -9.79
CA THR A 504 15.33 -20.86 -10.42
C THR A 504 14.97 -20.60 -11.88
N ARG A 505 15.23 -19.39 -12.41
CA ARG A 505 14.71 -18.92 -13.69
C ARG A 505 15.81 -18.41 -14.61
N PRO A 506 16.13 -19.10 -15.73
CA PRO A 506 17.20 -18.70 -16.64
C PRO A 506 17.10 -17.23 -17.08
N GLU A 507 15.89 -16.77 -17.43
CA GLU A 507 15.62 -15.41 -17.88
C GLU A 507 15.91 -14.32 -16.85
N LEU A 508 15.94 -14.68 -15.55
CA LEU A 508 16.31 -13.79 -14.45
C LEU A 508 17.77 -13.98 -14.06
N ARG A 509 18.27 -15.21 -14.02
CA ARG A 509 19.70 -15.49 -13.76
C ARG A 509 20.61 -14.81 -14.76
N ASP A 510 20.20 -14.77 -16.03
CA ASP A 510 21.00 -14.22 -17.12
C ASP A 510 20.78 -12.70 -17.28
N SER A 511 19.91 -12.09 -16.46
CA SER A 511 19.64 -10.66 -16.48
C SER A 511 20.81 -9.86 -15.87
N PRO A 512 21.41 -8.91 -16.60
CA PRO A 512 22.51 -8.10 -16.07
C PRO A 512 22.15 -7.33 -14.80
N ILE A 513 20.93 -6.79 -14.72
CA ILE A 513 20.50 -6.00 -13.55
C ILE A 513 20.23 -6.89 -12.33
N VAL A 514 19.69 -8.09 -12.53
CA VAL A 514 19.49 -9.06 -11.44
C VAL A 514 20.83 -9.56 -10.92
N GLN A 515 21.77 -9.91 -11.81
CA GLN A 515 23.12 -10.31 -11.43
C GLN A 515 23.85 -9.21 -10.66
N LEU A 516 23.75 -7.94 -11.11
CA LEU A 516 24.34 -6.80 -10.41
C LEU A 516 23.77 -6.68 -9.00
N VAL A 517 22.44 -6.73 -8.84
CA VAL A 517 21.78 -6.66 -7.52
C VAL A 517 22.21 -7.81 -6.61
N GLN A 518 22.33 -9.03 -7.14
CA GLN A 518 22.83 -10.19 -6.39
C GLN A 518 24.29 -9.99 -5.95
N LYS A 519 25.17 -9.51 -6.82
CA LYS A 519 26.57 -9.17 -6.46
C LYS A 519 26.63 -8.07 -5.40
N VAL A 520 25.85 -7.00 -5.56
CA VAL A 520 25.77 -5.91 -4.56
C VAL A 520 25.37 -6.46 -3.19
N SER A 521 24.46 -7.45 -3.13
CA SER A 521 24.06 -8.07 -1.86
C SER A 521 25.18 -8.85 -1.14
N GLN A 522 26.19 -9.28 -1.88
CA GLN A 522 27.37 -9.97 -1.36
C GLN A 522 28.46 -8.96 -0.94
N VAL A 523 28.64 -7.88 -1.71
CA VAL A 523 29.70 -6.88 -1.50
C VAL A 523 29.31 -5.81 -0.47
N ALA A 524 28.08 -5.31 -0.52
CA ALA A 524 27.62 -4.18 0.30
C ALA A 524 27.73 -4.41 1.81
N PRO A 525 27.42 -5.61 2.37
CA PRO A 525 27.56 -5.83 3.80
C PRO A 525 28.98 -5.60 4.33
N GLY A 526 30.00 -5.98 3.55
CA GLY A 526 31.40 -5.76 3.87
C GLY A 526 31.76 -4.27 3.88
N VAL A 527 31.35 -3.54 2.83
CA VAL A 527 31.59 -2.09 2.71
C VAL A 527 30.90 -1.30 3.82
N LEU A 528 29.66 -1.64 4.14
CA LEU A 528 28.89 -0.96 5.18
C LEU A 528 29.44 -1.23 6.58
N LYS A 529 29.97 -2.44 6.82
CA LYS A 529 30.68 -2.77 8.06
C LYS A 529 31.99 -1.99 8.16
N GLU A 530 32.76 -1.89 7.07
CA GLU A 530 33.99 -1.09 6.98
C GLU A 530 33.72 0.41 7.21
N HIS A 531 32.61 0.93 6.69
CA HIS A 531 32.17 2.31 6.90
C HIS A 531 31.75 2.63 8.35
N GLY A 532 31.32 1.63 9.13
CA GLY A 532 31.13 1.73 10.58
C GLY A 532 29.90 2.50 11.08
N LYS A 533 29.07 3.07 10.19
CA LYS A 533 27.82 3.77 10.57
C LYS A 533 26.57 2.89 10.56
N THR A 534 26.62 1.75 9.88
CA THR A 534 25.46 0.87 9.69
C THR A 534 25.48 -0.24 10.72
N LYS A 535 24.47 -0.27 11.61
CA LYS A 535 24.37 -1.29 12.66
C LYS A 535 24.17 -2.70 12.10
N ASN A 536 23.24 -2.86 11.17
CA ASN A 536 22.95 -4.14 10.52
C ASN A 536 23.02 -3.98 8.99
N PRO A 537 24.11 -4.41 8.33
CA PRO A 537 24.41 -4.02 6.95
C PRO A 537 23.78 -4.94 5.89
N PHE A 538 22.68 -5.61 6.22
CA PHE A 538 22.06 -6.62 5.36
C PHE A 538 20.96 -6.03 4.45
N PRO A 539 20.70 -6.67 3.30
CA PRO A 539 19.63 -6.25 2.40
C PRO A 539 18.24 -6.55 2.96
N ASN A 540 17.28 -5.70 2.62
CA ASN A 540 15.85 -5.94 2.79
C ASN A 540 15.19 -6.38 1.47
N VAL A 541 13.89 -6.68 1.49
CA VAL A 541 13.14 -7.09 0.30
C VAL A 541 13.17 -6.07 -0.86
N ASP A 542 13.24 -4.78 -0.55
CA ASP A 542 13.25 -3.70 -1.54
C ASP A 542 14.55 -3.69 -2.35
N ALA A 543 15.64 -4.24 -1.79
CA ALA A 543 16.93 -4.37 -2.46
C ALA A 543 16.86 -5.20 -3.76
N ALA A 544 15.91 -6.14 -3.88
CA ALA A 544 15.77 -7.02 -5.04
C ALA A 544 14.44 -6.89 -5.79
N SER A 545 13.38 -6.41 -5.16
CA SER A 545 12.05 -6.52 -5.77
C SER A 545 11.87 -5.66 -7.03
N GLY A 546 12.49 -4.49 -7.10
CA GLY A 546 12.38 -3.62 -8.28
C GLY A 546 13.01 -4.19 -9.56
N CYS A 547 14.18 -4.85 -9.45
CA CYS A 547 14.89 -5.34 -10.63
C CYS A 547 14.16 -6.49 -11.33
N VAL A 548 13.39 -7.29 -10.60
CA VAL A 548 12.61 -8.39 -11.19
C VAL A 548 11.39 -7.85 -11.97
N LEU A 549 10.67 -6.87 -11.41
CA LEU A 549 9.60 -6.16 -12.13
C LEU A 549 10.13 -5.54 -13.43
N TYR A 550 11.27 -4.86 -13.34
CA TYR A 550 11.94 -4.22 -14.47
C TYR A 550 12.36 -5.23 -15.54
N GLN A 551 12.98 -6.36 -15.13
CA GLN A 551 13.43 -7.40 -16.04
C GLN A 551 12.28 -8.04 -16.82
N TYR A 552 11.10 -8.20 -16.20
CA TYR A 552 9.91 -8.66 -16.90
C TYR A 552 9.21 -7.58 -17.74
N GLY A 553 9.74 -6.35 -17.75
CA GLY A 553 9.30 -5.26 -18.59
C GLY A 553 8.24 -4.36 -17.97
N LEU A 554 8.05 -4.36 -16.65
CA LEU A 554 7.25 -3.36 -15.94
C LEU A 554 8.18 -2.20 -15.56
N THR A 555 8.19 -1.17 -16.39
CA THR A 555 9.17 -0.07 -16.32
C THR A 555 8.62 1.22 -15.70
N GLU A 556 7.34 1.21 -15.30
CA GLU A 556 6.63 2.37 -14.78
C GLU A 556 6.84 2.49 -13.26
N PHE A 557 7.97 3.07 -12.83
CA PHE A 557 8.40 3.06 -11.42
C PHE A 557 7.34 3.62 -10.48
N THR A 558 6.68 4.71 -10.87
CA THR A 558 5.59 5.36 -10.11
C THR A 558 4.39 4.45 -9.81
N TYR A 559 4.28 3.30 -10.49
CA TYR A 559 3.25 2.30 -10.28
C TYR A 559 3.64 1.21 -9.28
N TYR A 560 4.92 1.04 -8.95
CA TYR A 560 5.38 -0.05 -8.08
C TYR A 560 4.73 -0.03 -6.70
N THR A 561 4.53 1.15 -6.12
CA THR A 561 3.84 1.30 -4.83
C THR A 561 2.37 0.88 -4.90
N VAL A 562 1.72 0.90 -6.07
CA VAL A 562 0.35 0.39 -6.25
C VAL A 562 0.34 -1.14 -6.08
N ILE A 563 1.32 -1.85 -6.66
CA ILE A 563 1.50 -3.30 -6.47
C ILE A 563 1.76 -3.60 -5.00
N PHE A 564 2.61 -2.79 -4.35
CA PHE A 564 2.83 -2.92 -2.91
C PHE A 564 1.54 -2.70 -2.10
N GLY A 565 0.70 -1.74 -2.52
CA GLY A 565 -0.63 -1.54 -1.98
C GLY A 565 -1.47 -2.82 -2.07
N ILE A 566 -1.66 -3.41 -3.25
CA ILE A 566 -2.42 -4.67 -3.40
C ILE A 566 -1.92 -5.74 -2.42
N SER A 567 -0.61 -5.87 -2.27
CA SER A 567 -0.01 -6.78 -1.29
C SER A 567 -0.38 -6.42 0.14
N ARG A 568 -0.15 -5.19 0.60
CA ARG A 568 -0.41 -4.76 1.99
C ARG A 568 -1.85 -4.97 2.45
N ALA A 569 -2.80 -5.07 1.52
CA ALA A 569 -4.20 -5.33 1.83
C ALA A 569 -4.40 -6.69 2.52
N ILE A 570 -3.65 -7.73 2.11
CA ILE A 570 -3.81 -9.09 2.65
C ILE A 570 -3.25 -9.24 4.06
N GLY A 571 -2.56 -8.23 4.61
CA GLY A 571 -2.17 -8.17 6.02
C GLY A 571 -3.01 -7.19 6.85
N ALA A 572 -3.21 -5.97 6.34
CA ALA A 572 -3.93 -4.93 7.08
C ALA A 572 -5.41 -5.23 7.27
N LEU A 573 -6.08 -5.77 6.24
CA LEU A 573 -7.52 -6.07 6.32
C LEU A 573 -7.82 -7.27 7.24
N PRO A 574 -7.03 -8.37 7.22
CA PRO A 574 -7.16 -9.40 8.24
C PRO A 574 -6.99 -8.90 9.68
N GLN A 575 -6.06 -7.99 9.92
CA GLN A 575 -5.95 -7.39 11.24
C GLN A 575 -7.21 -6.60 11.62
N LEU A 576 -7.82 -5.84 10.70
CA LEU A 576 -9.07 -5.14 11.00
C LEU A 576 -10.20 -6.11 11.42
N VAL A 577 -10.28 -7.27 10.77
CA VAL A 577 -11.22 -8.34 11.17
C VAL A 577 -10.89 -8.82 12.59
N ALA A 578 -9.60 -9.05 12.88
CA ALA A 578 -9.13 -9.43 14.22
C ALA A 578 -9.48 -8.40 15.30
N ASP A 579 -9.25 -7.12 15.02
CA ASP A 579 -9.58 -6.04 15.93
C ASP A 579 -11.07 -6.02 16.28
N ARG A 580 -11.95 -6.39 15.33
CA ARG A 580 -13.40 -6.45 15.56
C ARG A 580 -13.80 -7.65 16.42
N TYR A 581 -13.34 -8.86 16.11
CA TYR A 581 -13.72 -10.02 16.93
C TYR A 581 -13.07 -10.01 18.32
N LEU A 582 -11.89 -9.41 18.47
CA LEU A 582 -11.25 -9.17 19.77
C LEU A 582 -11.89 -8.00 20.53
N GLY A 583 -12.72 -7.20 19.85
CA GLY A 583 -13.41 -6.05 20.44
C GLY A 583 -12.47 -4.94 20.88
N MET A 584 -11.35 -4.77 20.16
CA MET A 584 -10.31 -3.78 20.46
C MET A 584 -10.89 -2.36 20.55
N PRO A 585 -10.40 -1.54 21.49
CA PRO A 585 -10.93 -0.19 21.71
C PRO A 585 -10.40 0.80 20.66
N ILE A 586 -10.94 2.02 20.69
CA ILE A 586 -10.38 3.16 19.97
C ILE A 586 -8.94 3.44 20.42
N GLU A 587 -8.04 3.67 19.47
CA GLU A 587 -6.68 4.13 19.76
C GLU A 587 -6.70 5.62 20.09
N ARG A 588 -6.17 6.00 21.26
CA ARG A 588 -6.23 7.38 21.77
C ARG A 588 -5.04 7.71 22.68
N PRO A 589 -3.82 7.82 22.13
CA PRO A 589 -2.64 8.19 22.90
C PRO A 589 -2.77 9.62 23.46
N LYS A 590 -2.08 9.88 24.58
CA LYS A 590 -1.99 11.23 25.16
C LYS A 590 -0.82 11.99 24.54
N SER A 591 -1.10 13.17 23.99
CA SER A 591 -0.06 14.12 23.56
C SER A 591 0.34 15.06 24.69
N MET A 592 1.55 15.65 24.57
CA MET A 592 2.09 16.67 25.46
C MET A 592 2.78 17.76 24.63
N SER A 593 2.66 19.03 25.05
CA SER A 593 3.49 20.13 24.54
C SER A 593 4.86 20.13 25.21
N MET A 594 5.82 20.86 24.65
CA MET A 594 7.16 21.04 25.26
C MET A 594 7.06 21.63 26.67
N ASP A 595 6.30 22.71 26.86
CA ASP A 595 6.11 23.33 28.19
C ASP A 595 5.51 22.34 29.21
N SER A 596 4.51 21.56 28.79
CA SER A 596 3.90 20.55 29.66
C SER A 596 4.87 19.45 30.01
N LEU A 597 5.77 19.08 29.11
CA LEU A 597 6.78 18.05 29.30
C LEU A 597 7.90 18.52 30.19
N GLU A 598 8.40 19.75 30.00
CA GLU A 598 9.37 20.38 30.90
C GLU A 598 8.80 20.53 32.32
N ALA A 599 7.54 20.97 32.45
CA ALA A 599 6.88 21.06 33.74
C ALA A 599 6.68 19.68 34.39
N PHE A 600 6.44 18.63 33.59
CA PHE A 600 6.33 17.25 34.08
C PHE A 600 7.69 16.71 34.56
N LEU A 601 8.77 16.99 33.84
CA LEU A 601 10.13 16.51 34.15
C LEU A 601 10.81 17.25 35.31
N LYS A 602 10.32 18.44 35.67
CA LYS A 602 10.81 19.23 36.82
C LYS A 602 10.21 18.79 38.17
N LYS A 603 9.11 18.04 38.15
CA LYS A 603 8.50 17.42 39.34
C LYS A 603 9.20 16.11 39.64
#